data_AF-A0A382V1S9-F1
#
_entry.id   AF-A0A382V1S9-F1
#
_cell.length_a   1.000
_cell.length_b   1.000
_cell.length_c   1.000
_cell.angle_alpha   90.00
_cell.angle_beta   90.00
_cell.angle_gamma   90.00
#
_symmetry.space_group_name_H-M   'P 1'
#
loop_
_entity.id
_entity.type
_entity.pdbx_description
1 polymer ?
#
loop_
_entity_poly.entity_id
_entity_poly.type
_entity_poly.pdbx_seq_one_letter_code
_entity_poly.pdbx_strand_id
1 'polypeptide(L)'
;PSSHFVFDDNFEGDILINEVRVPKSGVAMYTYYEALGWRGGASGYAGIQVHPRGNNFIFSIWDHKEHTAPIKAVHRGPGTITQKFGGEGTGLKSWNFELGWEHDTWYTLVSRSWAVGDHTFYGFWARSGKTKKWTHLVTMDVAVKKAFFKGGTDAFIEDWLETGKNVRTTNLRGGWKRKLNDDWHAFQSGRYSVNYWDLEPGKRSFNFKTNWNGGVSKDETGSFYFMTAGGKDTKPSVANPSRHTIKRKDTKPKYEAIKLKSAKLRLAKRGKLVVTWETDSQTLPQFG
;
A
#
# COMPACT_ATOMS: atom_id res chain seq x y z
N PRO A 1 3.16 -8.40 18.53
CA PRO A 1 3.92 -7.15 18.33
C PRO A 1 3.94 -6.82 16.85
N SER A 2 3.75 -5.56 16.51
CA SER A 2 3.72 -5.15 15.12
C SER A 2 5.06 -5.47 14.45
N SER A 3 5.03 -5.82 13.16
CA SER A 3 6.22 -6.24 12.42
C SER A 3 6.33 -5.46 11.12
N HIS A 4 7.56 -5.18 10.70
CA HIS A 4 7.93 -4.42 9.52
C HIS A 4 8.74 -5.28 8.56
N PHE A 5 8.58 -5.02 7.26
CA PHE A 5 9.40 -5.55 6.19
C PHE A 5 9.79 -4.41 5.24
N VAL A 6 11.01 -3.92 5.37
CA VAL A 6 11.51 -2.80 4.56
C VAL A 6 12.26 -3.35 3.34
N PHE A 7 11.79 -3.01 2.14
CA PHE A 7 12.34 -3.48 0.86
C PHE A 7 13.65 -2.79 0.48
N ASP A 8 14.34 -3.34 -0.52
CA ASP A 8 15.66 -2.92 -1.00
C ASP A 8 15.66 -1.77 -2.02
N ASP A 9 14.71 -0.85 -1.90
CA ASP A 9 14.42 0.22 -2.85
C ASP A 9 14.74 1.64 -2.32
N ASN A 10 15.85 1.76 -1.58
CA ASN A 10 16.25 3.01 -0.92
C ASN A 10 16.80 4.07 -1.91
N PHE A 11 15.91 4.63 -2.73
CA PHE A 11 16.13 5.72 -3.67
C PHE A 11 14.82 6.49 -3.88
N GLU A 12 14.84 7.60 -4.62
CA GLU A 12 13.63 8.34 -4.97
C GLU A 12 12.89 7.68 -6.15
N GLY A 13 11.56 7.62 -6.05
CA GLY A 13 10.72 7.06 -7.11
C GLY A 13 9.35 7.71 -7.18
N ASP A 14 8.67 7.52 -8.31
CA ASP A 14 7.37 8.14 -8.59
C ASP A 14 6.22 7.13 -8.70
N ILE A 15 6.52 5.82 -8.68
CA ILE A 15 5.53 4.74 -8.58
C ILE A 15 6.00 3.69 -7.58
N LEU A 16 5.10 3.26 -6.69
CA LEU A 16 5.24 2.09 -5.83
C LEU A 16 4.19 1.05 -6.21
N ILE A 17 4.60 -0.22 -6.28
CA ILE A 17 3.72 -1.37 -6.51
C ILE A 17 4.07 -2.44 -5.49
N ASN A 18 3.06 -3.11 -4.94
CA ASN A 18 3.23 -4.33 -4.16
C ASN A 18 1.96 -5.17 -4.22
N GLU A 19 2.08 -6.49 -4.13
CA GLU A 19 0.94 -7.38 -4.00
C GLU A 19 0.79 -7.80 -2.54
N VAL A 20 -0.44 -7.76 -2.03
CA VAL A 20 -0.79 -8.20 -0.68
C VAL A 20 -1.83 -9.32 -0.74
N ARG A 21 -1.65 -10.35 0.08
CA ARG A 21 -2.65 -11.39 0.36
C ARG A 21 -2.68 -11.65 1.85
N VAL A 22 -3.88 -11.71 2.41
CA VAL A 22 -4.10 -12.21 3.77
C VAL A 22 -4.64 -13.64 3.66
N PRO A 23 -3.89 -14.66 4.11
CA PRO A 23 -4.41 -16.02 4.15
C PRO A 23 -5.59 -16.09 5.12
N LYS A 24 -6.56 -16.99 4.89
CA LYS A 24 -7.73 -17.14 5.79
C LYS A 24 -7.33 -17.30 7.27
N SER A 25 -6.28 -18.06 7.54
CA SER A 25 -5.73 -18.27 8.89
C SER A 25 -5.11 -17.01 9.51
N GLY A 26 -4.80 -16.00 8.71
CA GLY A 26 -4.18 -14.74 9.13
C GLY A 26 -5.16 -13.58 9.26
N VAL A 27 -6.46 -13.80 9.04
CA VAL A 27 -7.51 -12.77 9.21
C VAL A 27 -7.83 -12.61 10.69
N ALA A 28 -7.62 -11.41 11.24
CA ALA A 28 -8.13 -11.06 12.56
C ALA A 28 -8.70 -9.65 12.56
N MET A 29 -9.75 -9.42 13.35
CA MET A 29 -10.29 -8.07 13.57
C MET A 29 -9.22 -7.14 14.13
N TYR A 30 -9.34 -5.85 13.83
CA TYR A 30 -8.42 -4.80 14.28
C TYR A 30 -7.00 -4.92 13.71
N THR A 31 -6.90 -5.36 12.46
CA THR A 31 -5.61 -5.59 11.81
C THR A 31 -5.40 -4.68 10.63
N TYR A 32 -4.26 -3.99 10.61
CA TYR A 32 -3.77 -3.26 9.45
C TYR A 32 -2.64 -4.05 8.79
N TYR A 33 -2.78 -4.31 7.49
CA TYR A 33 -1.75 -4.89 6.64
C TYR A 33 -1.33 -3.82 5.61
N GLU A 34 -0.37 -3.01 6.00
CA GLU A 34 0.29 -2.06 5.12
C GLU A 34 1.12 -2.82 4.08
N ALA A 35 1.00 -2.40 2.82
CA ALA A 35 1.80 -2.96 1.74
C ALA A 35 2.74 -1.92 1.10
N LEU A 36 2.43 -0.63 1.26
CA LEU A 36 3.15 0.49 0.66
C LEU A 36 3.32 1.62 1.69
N GLY A 37 4.39 1.61 2.49
CA GLY A 37 4.79 2.73 3.35
C GLY A 37 5.94 3.51 2.73
N TRP A 38 5.90 4.85 2.77
CA TRP A 38 6.96 5.68 2.20
C TRP A 38 7.24 6.93 3.03
N ARG A 39 8.43 7.50 2.78
CA ARG A 39 8.90 8.76 3.37
C ARG A 39 8.97 9.86 2.32
N GLY A 40 9.21 11.09 2.77
CA GLY A 40 9.45 12.26 1.92
C GLY A 40 8.68 13.49 2.37
N GLY A 41 8.57 14.48 1.49
CA GLY A 41 7.82 15.73 1.73
C GLY A 41 6.30 15.53 1.85
N ALA A 42 5.81 14.32 1.57
CA ALA A 42 4.47 13.84 1.92
C ALA A 42 4.57 12.35 2.24
N SER A 43 5.04 12.04 3.45
CA SER A 43 5.10 10.66 3.94
C SER A 43 3.69 10.08 4.07
N GLY A 44 3.55 8.77 3.90
CA GLY A 44 2.24 8.15 3.85
C GLY A 44 2.30 6.64 3.77
N TYR A 45 1.12 6.04 3.71
CA TYR A 45 0.97 4.60 3.59
C TYR A 45 -0.26 4.20 2.76
N ALA A 46 -0.23 2.97 2.25
CA ALA A 46 -1.35 2.28 1.65
C ALA A 46 -1.38 0.81 2.04
N GLY A 47 -2.58 0.26 2.21
CA GLY A 47 -2.75 -1.15 2.54
C GLY A 47 -4.21 -1.56 2.63
N ILE A 48 -4.43 -2.65 3.35
CA ILE A 48 -5.76 -3.22 3.60
C ILE A 48 -5.97 -3.46 5.09
N GLN A 49 -7.23 -3.41 5.54
CA GLN A 49 -7.60 -3.53 6.94
C GLN A 49 -8.72 -4.55 7.14
N VAL A 50 -8.70 -5.28 8.26
CA VAL A 50 -9.89 -5.91 8.85
C VAL A 50 -10.42 -4.97 9.91
N HIS A 51 -11.42 -4.20 9.53
CA HIS A 51 -11.98 -3.13 10.36
C HIS A 51 -13.42 -3.51 10.78
N PRO A 52 -13.93 -3.02 11.94
CA PRO A 52 -15.30 -3.35 12.41
C PRO A 52 -16.42 -3.05 11.42
N ARG A 53 -16.21 -2.08 10.53
CA ARG A 53 -17.15 -1.70 9.45
C ARG A 53 -17.05 -2.61 8.21
N GLY A 54 -16.09 -3.52 8.17
CA GLY A 54 -15.78 -4.38 7.03
C GLY A 54 -14.32 -4.28 6.58
N ASN A 55 -13.95 -5.18 5.68
CA ASN A 55 -12.65 -5.17 5.02
C ASN A 55 -12.50 -3.90 4.16
N ASN A 56 -11.39 -3.18 4.27
CA ASN A 56 -11.20 -1.91 3.54
C ASN A 56 -9.82 -1.78 2.91
N PHE A 57 -9.75 -0.97 1.85
CA PHE A 57 -8.51 -0.36 1.37
C PHE A 57 -8.33 1.02 1.97
N ILE A 58 -7.14 1.30 2.48
CA ILE A 58 -6.78 2.56 3.12
C ILE A 58 -5.58 3.19 2.41
N PHE A 59 -5.61 4.52 2.28
CA PHE A 59 -4.50 5.32 1.77
C PHE A 59 -4.44 6.64 2.54
N SER A 60 -3.28 6.96 3.11
CA SER A 60 -3.10 8.11 3.98
C SER A 60 -1.83 8.87 3.65
N ILE A 61 -1.90 10.19 3.74
CA ILE A 61 -0.75 11.09 3.65
C ILE A 61 -0.78 12.01 4.87
N TRP A 62 0.33 12.09 5.59
CA TRP A 62 0.50 13.04 6.68
C TRP A 62 0.75 14.45 6.15
N ASP A 63 0.22 15.44 6.87
CA ASP A 63 0.63 16.82 6.70
C ASP A 63 2.14 16.95 6.97
N HIS A 64 2.79 17.83 6.23
CA HIS A 64 4.21 18.15 6.42
C HIS A 64 4.37 19.67 6.56
N LYS A 65 5.40 20.10 7.29
CA LYS A 65 5.71 21.52 7.51
C LYS A 65 5.92 22.33 6.22
N GLU A 66 6.24 21.66 5.11
CA GLU A 66 6.46 22.28 3.80
C GLU A 66 5.17 22.40 2.98
N HIS A 67 4.04 21.84 3.44
CA HIS A 67 2.77 21.96 2.75
C HIS A 67 2.26 23.40 2.89
N THR A 68 1.99 24.05 1.77
CA THR A 68 1.49 25.44 1.74
C THR A 68 -0.02 25.52 1.93
N ALA A 69 -0.73 24.39 1.92
CA ALA A 69 -2.16 24.26 2.17
C ALA A 69 -2.51 22.81 2.61
N PRO A 70 -3.68 22.59 3.24
CA PRO A 70 -4.13 21.25 3.61
C PRO A 70 -4.29 20.32 2.40
N ILE A 71 -4.00 19.03 2.60
CA ILE A 71 -4.18 17.98 1.59
C ILE A 71 -5.66 17.87 1.17
N LYS A 72 -5.92 17.74 -0.13
CA LYS A 72 -7.28 17.63 -0.68
C LYS A 72 -7.42 16.38 -1.54
N ALA A 73 -8.51 15.63 -1.39
CA ALA A 73 -8.84 14.59 -2.38
C ALA A 73 -9.56 15.23 -3.59
N VAL A 74 -8.80 15.44 -4.67
CA VAL A 74 -9.26 16.03 -5.94
C VAL A 74 -10.01 15.04 -6.81
N HIS A 75 -9.84 13.74 -6.58
CA HIS A 75 -10.67 12.70 -7.17
C HIS A 75 -10.91 11.56 -6.16
N ARG A 76 -12.13 11.01 -6.16
CA ARG A 76 -12.52 9.83 -5.38
C ARG A 76 -13.16 8.83 -6.34
N GLY A 77 -12.68 7.60 -6.31
CA GLY A 77 -13.33 6.49 -6.98
C GLY A 77 -14.65 6.09 -6.30
N PRO A 78 -15.47 5.26 -6.95
CA PRO A 78 -16.72 4.75 -6.37
C PRO A 78 -16.51 4.13 -4.98
N GLY A 79 -17.37 4.49 -4.03
CA GLY A 79 -17.31 3.98 -2.64
C GLY A 79 -16.18 4.55 -1.77
N THR A 80 -15.25 5.34 -2.33
CA THR A 80 -14.16 5.93 -1.55
C THR A 80 -14.64 7.14 -0.76
N ILE A 81 -14.47 7.09 0.56
CA ILE A 81 -14.63 8.24 1.45
C ILE A 81 -13.26 8.77 1.88
N THR A 82 -13.19 10.03 2.27
CA THR A 82 -11.96 10.65 2.79
C THR A 82 -12.24 11.36 4.10
N GLN A 83 -11.31 11.29 5.05
CA GLN A 83 -11.42 11.93 6.35
C GLN A 83 -10.06 12.52 6.73
N LYS A 84 -10.05 13.62 7.48
CA LYS A 84 -8.84 14.02 8.19
C LYS A 84 -8.51 13.01 9.29
N PHE A 85 -7.24 12.87 9.64
CA PHE A 85 -6.81 12.09 10.80
C PHE A 85 -5.93 12.93 11.75
N GLY A 86 -5.73 12.42 12.96
CA GLY A 86 -5.06 13.07 14.09
C GLY A 86 -4.44 12.03 15.04
N GLY A 87 -3.91 12.47 16.18
CA GLY A 87 -3.38 11.61 17.25
C GLY A 87 -1.89 11.28 17.08
N GLU A 88 -1.50 10.79 15.91
CA GLU A 88 -0.12 10.42 15.55
C GLU A 88 0.42 11.34 14.44
N GLY A 89 0.16 12.64 14.62
CA GLY A 89 0.22 13.64 13.55
C GLY A 89 -1.13 13.81 12.84
N THR A 90 -1.19 14.75 11.90
CA THR A 90 -2.41 15.06 11.13
C THR A 90 -2.22 14.74 9.65
N GLY A 91 -3.32 14.65 8.91
CA GLY A 91 -3.27 14.46 7.47
C GLY A 91 -4.63 14.07 6.89
N LEU A 92 -4.61 13.53 5.67
CA LEU A 92 -5.80 13.05 4.97
C LEU A 92 -5.68 11.55 4.70
N LYS A 93 -6.73 10.81 5.04
CA LYS A 93 -6.89 9.39 4.70
C LYS A 93 -8.09 9.19 3.80
N SER A 94 -8.04 8.13 3.02
CA SER A 94 -9.17 7.58 2.30
C SER A 94 -9.46 6.15 2.74
N TRP A 95 -10.72 5.75 2.67
CA TRP A 95 -11.19 4.40 2.92
C TRP A 95 -12.16 3.96 1.84
N ASN A 96 -12.08 2.69 1.45
CA ASN A 96 -13.08 2.07 0.59
C ASN A 96 -13.52 0.72 1.16
N PHE A 97 -14.68 0.73 1.83
CA PHE A 97 -15.33 -0.46 2.40
C PHE A 97 -16.23 -1.16 1.38
N GLU A 98 -16.72 -0.43 0.38
CA GLU A 98 -17.62 -0.96 -0.65
C GLU A 98 -16.88 -1.92 -1.60
N LEU A 99 -15.66 -1.56 -2.02
CA LEU A 99 -14.81 -2.44 -2.82
C LEU A 99 -14.42 -3.69 -2.03
N GLY A 100 -14.04 -3.51 -0.75
CA GLY A 100 -13.67 -4.58 0.17
C GLY A 100 -12.57 -5.51 -0.34
N TRP A 101 -12.17 -6.49 0.47
CA TRP A 101 -11.24 -7.52 0.03
C TRP A 101 -11.59 -8.89 0.60
N GLU A 102 -11.19 -9.94 -0.12
CA GLU A 102 -11.38 -11.34 0.24
C GLU A 102 -10.06 -11.97 0.69
N HIS A 103 -10.09 -12.82 1.72
CA HIS A 103 -8.91 -13.60 2.10
C HIS A 103 -8.49 -14.54 0.95
N ASP A 104 -7.24 -15.00 0.99
CA ASP A 104 -6.59 -15.85 -0.01
C ASP A 104 -6.55 -15.26 -1.44
N THR A 105 -6.98 -14.01 -1.63
CA THR A 105 -6.86 -13.28 -2.90
C THR A 105 -5.66 -12.33 -2.86
N TRP A 106 -4.82 -12.39 -3.89
CA TRP A 106 -3.78 -11.39 -4.12
C TRP A 106 -4.39 -10.10 -4.66
N TYR A 107 -4.07 -8.97 -4.03
CA TYR A 107 -4.40 -7.64 -4.51
C TYR A 107 -3.13 -6.89 -4.86
N THR A 108 -3.03 -6.38 -6.09
CA THR A 108 -1.97 -5.45 -6.46
C THR A 108 -2.37 -4.06 -5.99
N LEU A 109 -1.55 -3.44 -5.16
CA LEU A 109 -1.69 -2.05 -4.74
C LEU A 109 -0.67 -1.20 -5.49
N VAL A 110 -1.10 -0.04 -5.98
CA VAL A 110 -0.25 0.91 -6.69
C VAL A 110 -0.46 2.31 -6.15
N SER A 111 0.65 2.99 -5.84
CA SER A 111 0.67 4.43 -5.57
C SER A 111 1.55 5.12 -6.61
N ARG A 112 1.08 6.24 -7.19
CA ARG A 112 1.86 7.10 -8.08
C ARG A 112 1.88 8.50 -7.53
N SER A 113 3.04 9.16 -7.56
CA SER A 113 3.19 10.58 -7.26
C SER A 113 3.65 11.34 -8.51
N TRP A 114 3.05 12.49 -8.84
CA TRP A 114 3.46 13.32 -9.98
C TRP A 114 3.28 14.81 -9.69
N ALA A 115 4.21 15.63 -10.18
CA ALA A 115 4.15 17.08 -9.99
C ALA A 115 3.08 17.73 -10.86
N VAL A 116 2.34 18.69 -10.30
CA VAL A 116 1.35 19.52 -11.00
C VAL A 116 1.55 20.97 -10.55
N GLY A 117 2.25 21.77 -11.35
CA GLY A 117 2.66 23.11 -10.94
C GLY A 117 3.56 23.08 -9.71
N ASP A 118 3.13 23.75 -8.64
CA ASP A 118 3.82 23.76 -7.33
C ASP A 118 3.22 22.76 -6.33
N HIS A 119 2.36 21.87 -6.81
CA HIS A 119 1.75 20.78 -6.05
C HIS A 119 2.30 19.43 -6.52
N THR A 120 2.03 18.39 -5.73
CA THR A 120 2.28 16.99 -6.08
C THR A 120 1.03 16.18 -5.83
N PHE A 121 0.57 15.49 -6.86
CA PHE A 121 -0.59 14.63 -6.77
C PHE A 121 -0.15 13.21 -6.45
N TYR A 122 -0.93 12.53 -5.62
CA TYR A 122 -0.75 11.14 -5.25
C TYR A 122 -2.01 10.36 -5.56
N GLY A 123 -1.91 9.36 -6.42
CA GLY A 123 -3.01 8.47 -6.77
C GLY A 123 -2.85 7.10 -6.14
N PHE A 124 -3.97 6.47 -5.79
CA PHE A 124 -4.00 5.10 -5.27
C PHE A 124 -4.94 4.22 -6.09
N TRP A 125 -4.44 3.05 -6.50
CA TRP A 125 -5.18 2.04 -7.25
C TRP A 125 -5.04 0.66 -6.60
N ALA A 126 -6.08 -0.15 -6.74
CA ALA A 126 -6.05 -1.56 -6.38
C ALA A 126 -6.48 -2.41 -7.57
N ARG A 127 -5.90 -3.61 -7.69
CA ARG A 127 -6.32 -4.63 -8.66
C ARG A 127 -6.61 -5.94 -7.95
N SER A 128 -7.78 -6.51 -8.17
CA SER A 128 -8.06 -7.87 -7.69
C SER A 128 -7.36 -8.90 -8.56
N GLY A 129 -6.63 -9.82 -7.94
CA GLY A 129 -6.05 -10.98 -8.60
C GLY A 129 -7.10 -11.97 -9.12
N LYS A 130 -8.34 -11.93 -8.60
CA LYS A 130 -9.46 -12.78 -9.01
C LYS A 130 -10.16 -12.22 -10.25
N THR A 131 -10.60 -10.95 -10.20
CA THR A 131 -11.36 -10.33 -11.30
C THR A 131 -10.48 -9.67 -12.34
N LYS A 132 -9.18 -9.47 -12.04
CA LYS A 132 -8.20 -8.76 -12.88
C LYS A 132 -8.52 -7.29 -13.14
N LYS A 133 -9.55 -6.74 -12.49
CA LYS A 133 -10.00 -5.35 -12.64
C LYS A 133 -9.19 -4.40 -11.75
N TRP A 134 -8.74 -3.31 -12.34
CA TRP A 134 -8.21 -2.13 -11.67
C TRP A 134 -9.34 -1.22 -11.19
N THR A 135 -9.16 -0.67 -10.00
CA THR A 135 -10.03 0.35 -9.40
C THR A 135 -9.15 1.51 -8.95
N HIS A 136 -9.45 2.71 -9.42
CA HIS A 136 -8.91 3.94 -8.82
C HIS A 136 -9.67 4.23 -7.53
N LEU A 137 -8.96 4.51 -6.44
CA LEU A 137 -9.56 4.79 -5.15
C LEU A 137 -9.58 6.28 -4.85
N VAL A 138 -8.43 6.95 -4.95
CA VAL A 138 -8.32 8.38 -4.63
C VAL A 138 -7.16 9.01 -5.38
N THR A 139 -7.30 10.30 -5.69
CA THR A 139 -6.17 11.18 -6.01
C THR A 139 -6.16 12.31 -4.99
N MET A 140 -5.07 12.42 -4.23
CA MET A 140 -4.82 13.47 -3.26
C MET A 140 -3.87 14.51 -3.85
N ASP A 141 -4.23 15.77 -3.71
CA ASP A 141 -3.43 16.94 -4.02
C ASP A 141 -2.72 17.40 -2.74
N VAL A 142 -1.38 17.38 -2.80
CA VAL A 142 -0.50 17.86 -1.74
C VAL A 142 0.17 19.15 -2.20
N ALA A 143 0.02 20.22 -1.42
CA ALA A 143 0.49 21.56 -1.76
C ALA A 143 2.00 21.76 -1.53
N VAL A 144 2.80 20.89 -2.15
CA VAL A 144 4.26 20.90 -2.18
C VAL A 144 4.74 20.35 -3.51
N LYS A 145 5.84 20.89 -4.04
CA LYS A 145 6.39 20.50 -5.34
C LYS A 145 7.33 19.30 -5.20
N LYS A 146 7.25 18.36 -6.15
CA LYS A 146 8.18 17.21 -6.28
C LYS A 146 8.32 16.40 -4.98
N ALA A 147 7.23 16.20 -4.24
CA ALA A 147 7.22 15.23 -3.14
C ALA A 147 7.12 13.81 -3.71
N PHE A 148 8.26 13.21 -4.02
CA PHE A 148 8.34 11.84 -4.51
C PHE A 148 8.55 10.84 -3.37
N PHE A 149 8.36 9.55 -3.65
CA PHE A 149 8.56 8.48 -2.68
C PHE A 149 10.04 8.34 -2.33
N LYS A 150 10.40 8.54 -1.06
CA LYS A 150 11.77 8.40 -0.54
C LYS A 150 11.89 7.25 0.45
N GLY A 151 13.12 6.79 0.65
CA GLY A 151 13.42 5.68 1.54
C GLY A 151 13.08 4.32 0.93
N GLY A 152 13.45 3.25 1.63
CA GLY A 152 12.92 1.92 1.34
C GLY A 152 11.43 1.86 1.66
N THR A 153 10.66 1.23 0.77
CA THR A 153 9.24 0.98 0.97
C THR A 153 9.06 0.08 2.17
N ASP A 154 8.25 0.50 3.13
CA ASP A 154 7.89 -0.31 4.29
C ASP A 154 6.61 -1.09 4.02
N ALA A 155 6.52 -2.26 4.63
CA ALA A 155 5.27 -3.00 4.76
C ALA A 155 5.14 -3.44 6.20
N PHE A 156 3.94 -3.35 6.75
CA PHE A 156 3.74 -3.37 8.19
C PHE A 156 2.47 -4.14 8.54
N ILE A 157 2.54 -4.96 9.58
CA ILE A 157 1.37 -5.64 10.15
C ILE A 157 1.14 -5.14 11.57
N GLU A 158 -0.07 -4.64 11.84
CA GLU A 158 -0.46 -4.03 13.10
C GLU A 158 -1.71 -4.65 13.70
N ASP A 159 -1.71 -4.81 15.02
CA ASP A 159 -2.92 -4.98 15.82
C ASP A 159 -3.23 -3.68 16.56
N TRP A 160 -4.26 -2.93 16.15
CA TRP A 160 -4.52 -1.61 16.71
C TRP A 160 -5.34 -1.61 18.01
N LEU A 161 -5.79 -2.76 18.52
CA LEU A 161 -6.62 -2.87 19.74
C LEU A 161 -6.13 -3.91 20.77
N GLU A 162 -4.83 -4.21 20.79
CA GLU A 162 -4.23 -5.09 21.82
C GLU A 162 -4.78 -6.52 21.83
N THR A 163 -5.31 -6.98 20.71
CA THR A 163 -5.90 -8.31 20.56
C THR A 163 -4.88 -9.37 20.13
N GLY A 164 -3.67 -9.32 20.72
CA GLY A 164 -2.51 -10.12 20.30
C GLY A 164 -2.67 -11.63 20.47
N LYS A 165 -3.73 -12.09 21.15
CA LYS A 165 -4.14 -13.50 21.20
C LYS A 165 -4.53 -14.05 19.84
N ASN A 166 -4.98 -13.20 18.92
CA ASN A 166 -5.38 -13.57 17.58
C ASN A 166 -4.16 -13.56 16.66
N VAL A 167 -3.98 -14.63 15.89
CA VAL A 167 -2.95 -14.70 14.87
C VAL A 167 -3.32 -13.83 13.68
N ARG A 168 -2.34 -13.12 13.15
CA ARG A 168 -2.46 -12.24 11.99
C ARG A 168 -1.34 -12.56 11.03
N THR A 169 -1.64 -12.71 9.76
CA THR A 169 -0.60 -12.99 8.74
C THR A 169 -0.86 -12.16 7.50
N THR A 170 0.20 -11.61 6.92
CA THR A 170 0.20 -11.02 5.59
C THR A 170 1.27 -11.66 4.73
N ASN A 171 0.98 -11.78 3.44
CA ASN A 171 1.90 -12.22 2.41
C ASN A 171 2.11 -11.09 1.40
N LEU A 172 3.36 -10.90 0.98
CA LEU A 172 3.78 -9.80 0.12
C LEU A 172 4.66 -10.32 -1.03
N ARG A 173 4.44 -9.82 -2.23
CA ARG A 173 5.26 -10.16 -3.40
C ARG A 173 5.07 -9.15 -4.54
N GLY A 174 5.78 -9.36 -5.64
CA GLY A 174 5.54 -8.59 -6.87
C GLY A 174 5.81 -7.10 -6.71
N GLY A 175 6.65 -6.74 -5.74
CA GLY A 175 6.94 -5.35 -5.42
C GLY A 175 7.85 -4.67 -6.44
N TRP A 176 7.59 -3.40 -6.68
CA TRP A 176 8.36 -2.55 -7.59
C TRP A 176 8.39 -1.10 -7.13
N LYS A 177 9.49 -0.41 -7.48
CA LYS A 177 9.54 1.04 -7.49
C LYS A 177 10.08 1.54 -8.82
N ARG A 178 9.42 2.54 -9.41
CA ARG A 178 9.93 3.24 -10.59
C ARG A 178 10.76 4.42 -10.14
N LYS A 179 12.00 4.52 -10.62
CA LYS A 179 12.89 5.65 -10.41
C LYS A 179 12.39 6.85 -11.23
N LEU A 180 12.86 8.04 -10.88
CA LEU A 180 12.52 9.28 -11.61
C LEU A 180 13.08 9.36 -13.04
N ASN A 181 13.95 8.42 -13.43
CA ASN A 181 14.45 8.25 -14.79
C ASN A 181 13.72 7.14 -15.57
N ASP A 182 12.53 6.75 -15.13
CA ASP A 182 11.67 5.70 -15.70
C ASP A 182 12.16 4.25 -15.57
N ASP A 183 13.35 4.01 -14.98
CA ASP A 183 13.84 2.67 -14.68
C ASP A 183 13.01 2.00 -13.58
N TRP A 184 12.69 0.74 -13.76
CA TRP A 184 12.04 -0.08 -12.74
C TRP A 184 13.04 -0.86 -11.91
N HIS A 185 12.80 -0.89 -10.61
CA HIS A 185 13.50 -1.76 -9.67
C HIS A 185 12.51 -2.76 -9.08
N ALA A 186 12.78 -4.05 -9.27
CA ALA A 186 12.03 -5.12 -8.63
C ALA A 186 12.50 -5.26 -7.18
N PHE A 187 11.58 -5.34 -6.22
CA PHE A 187 11.95 -5.69 -4.85
C PHE A 187 12.46 -7.13 -4.85
N GLN A 188 13.70 -7.31 -4.41
CA GLN A 188 14.40 -8.60 -4.44
C GLN A 188 14.81 -9.05 -3.03
N SER A 189 14.87 -8.12 -2.09
CA SER A 189 15.19 -8.41 -0.71
C SER A 189 14.55 -7.41 0.24
N GLY A 190 14.63 -7.70 1.53
CA GLY A 190 14.23 -6.74 2.54
C GLY A 190 14.66 -7.17 3.94
N ARG A 191 14.48 -6.24 4.88
CA ARG A 191 14.78 -6.42 6.29
C ARG A 191 13.48 -6.59 7.05
N TYR A 192 13.31 -7.76 7.67
CA TYR A 192 12.23 -8.02 8.61
C TYR A 192 12.65 -7.60 10.03
N SER A 193 11.73 -6.98 10.77
CA SER A 193 11.91 -6.74 12.20
C SER A 193 10.61 -6.53 12.93
N VAL A 194 10.62 -6.81 14.23
CA VAL A 194 9.52 -6.46 15.13
C VAL A 194 9.69 -5.01 15.60
N ASN A 195 8.59 -4.28 15.76
CA ASN A 195 8.60 -2.95 16.36
C ASN A 195 9.14 -3.05 17.80
N TYR A 196 10.27 -2.40 18.08
CA TYR A 196 10.95 -2.55 19.37
C TYR A 196 10.11 -2.00 20.53
N TRP A 197 9.33 -0.95 20.29
CA TRP A 197 8.50 -0.32 21.31
C TRP A 197 7.44 -1.28 21.84
N ASP A 198 6.90 -2.15 20.98
CA ASP A 198 5.93 -3.19 21.36
C ASP A 198 6.51 -4.26 22.32
N LEU A 199 7.83 -4.28 22.52
CA LEU A 199 8.54 -5.22 23.38
C LEU A 199 8.80 -4.65 24.79
N GLU A 200 8.49 -3.38 25.05
CA GLU A 200 8.64 -2.78 26.37
C GLU A 200 7.52 -3.23 27.33
N PRO A 201 7.82 -3.52 28.61
CA PRO A 201 6.81 -3.82 29.61
C PRO A 201 5.71 -2.75 29.67
N GLY A 202 4.44 -3.20 29.74
CA GLY A 202 3.28 -2.31 29.79
C GLY A 202 2.79 -1.78 28.44
N LYS A 203 3.44 -2.14 27.32
CA LYS A 203 2.95 -1.81 25.98
C LYS A 203 1.95 -2.84 25.46
N ARG A 204 1.08 -2.38 24.56
CA ARG A 204 0.00 -3.10 23.88
C ARG A 204 0.28 -4.57 23.56
N SER A 205 1.45 -4.85 23.01
CA SER A 205 1.80 -6.17 22.50
C SER A 205 2.73 -6.98 23.42
N PHE A 206 3.07 -6.48 24.61
CA PHE A 206 4.12 -7.04 25.45
C PHE A 206 3.87 -8.49 25.88
N ASN A 207 2.61 -8.83 26.16
CA ASN A 207 2.20 -10.19 26.52
C ASN A 207 2.37 -11.19 25.37
N PHE A 208 2.53 -10.69 24.15
CA PHE A 208 2.74 -11.46 22.92
C PHE A 208 4.10 -11.14 22.28
N LYS A 209 5.06 -10.57 23.02
CA LYS A 209 6.35 -10.07 22.50
C LYS A 209 7.20 -11.10 21.75
N THR A 210 6.99 -12.39 21.99
CA THR A 210 7.66 -13.51 21.29
C THR A 210 6.80 -14.14 20.19
N ASN A 211 5.57 -13.68 19.99
CA ASN A 211 4.60 -14.30 19.11
C ASN A 211 4.59 -13.55 17.79
N TRP A 212 5.67 -13.75 17.05
CA TRP A 212 5.91 -13.19 15.74
C TRP A 212 6.69 -14.19 14.90
N ASN A 213 6.55 -14.09 13.58
CA ASN A 213 7.42 -14.78 12.64
C ASN A 213 7.48 -14.00 11.32
N GLY A 214 8.54 -14.19 10.55
CA GLY A 214 8.68 -13.60 9.24
C GLY A 214 9.65 -14.38 8.38
N GLY A 215 9.54 -14.23 7.07
CA GLY A 215 10.45 -14.91 6.16
C GLY A 215 9.95 -14.99 4.73
N VAL A 216 10.47 -16.00 4.02
CA VAL A 216 10.04 -16.37 2.67
C VAL A 216 9.30 -17.69 2.76
N SER A 217 8.18 -17.79 2.07
CA SER A 217 7.49 -19.04 1.80
C SER A 217 7.18 -19.15 0.31
N LYS A 218 6.57 -20.26 -0.10
CA LYS A 218 6.17 -20.51 -1.49
C LYS A 218 4.84 -21.27 -1.53
N ASP A 219 4.07 -21.00 -2.56
CA ASP A 219 2.94 -21.81 -2.97
C ASP A 219 3.01 -22.08 -4.48
N GLU A 220 1.96 -22.67 -5.05
CA GLU A 220 1.83 -22.96 -6.48
C GLU A 220 2.00 -21.74 -7.40
N THR A 221 1.77 -20.53 -6.87
CA THR A 221 1.88 -19.28 -7.62
C THR A 221 3.24 -18.58 -7.44
N GLY A 222 4.15 -19.17 -6.66
CA GLY A 222 5.53 -18.71 -6.48
C GLY A 222 5.90 -18.32 -5.05
N SER A 223 7.12 -17.80 -4.89
CA SER A 223 7.62 -17.35 -3.59
C SER A 223 7.02 -16.01 -3.18
N PHE A 224 6.82 -15.82 -1.87
CA PHE A 224 6.34 -14.59 -1.27
C PHE A 224 7.01 -14.37 0.10
N TYR A 225 7.11 -13.12 0.51
CA TYR A 225 7.45 -12.76 1.88
C TYR A 225 6.21 -12.93 2.76
N PHE A 226 6.39 -13.31 4.02
CA PHE A 226 5.30 -13.31 5.00
C PHE A 226 5.72 -12.63 6.29
N MET A 227 4.73 -12.07 6.98
CA MET A 227 4.85 -11.62 8.37
C MET A 227 3.66 -12.15 9.15
N THR A 228 3.92 -12.72 10.33
CA THR A 228 2.91 -13.18 11.26
C THR A 228 3.11 -12.51 12.62
N ALA A 229 2.03 -12.06 13.24
CA ALA A 229 2.03 -11.46 14.58
C ALA A 229 0.84 -11.95 15.42
N GLY A 230 1.05 -12.07 16.72
CA GLY A 230 0.04 -12.57 17.65
C GLY A 230 -0.16 -14.09 17.57
N GLY A 231 -1.15 -14.62 18.28
CA GLY A 231 -1.43 -16.06 18.35
C GLY A 231 -0.51 -16.80 19.34
N LYS A 232 -1.07 -17.60 20.24
CA LYS A 232 -0.29 -18.30 21.30
C LYS A 232 0.76 -19.27 20.75
N ASP A 233 0.48 -19.88 19.60
CA ASP A 233 1.29 -20.92 18.96
C ASP A 233 2.32 -20.35 17.98
N THR A 234 2.28 -19.03 17.71
CA THR A 234 3.24 -18.37 16.83
C THR A 234 4.59 -18.29 17.53
N LYS A 235 5.62 -18.84 16.87
CA LYS A 235 7.02 -18.80 17.30
C LYS A 235 7.91 -18.31 16.17
N PRO A 236 8.97 -17.54 16.48
CA PRO A 236 9.89 -17.07 15.47
C PRO A 236 10.72 -18.23 14.93
N SER A 237 10.86 -18.31 13.62
CA SER A 237 11.80 -19.23 12.94
C SER A 237 13.05 -18.51 12.42
N VAL A 238 13.18 -17.21 12.69
CA VAL A 238 14.26 -16.33 12.21
C VAL A 238 14.71 -15.39 13.32
N ALA A 239 15.90 -14.81 13.17
CA ALA A 239 16.38 -13.76 14.06
C ALA A 239 15.56 -12.46 13.92
N ASN A 240 15.61 -11.59 14.93
CA ASN A 240 15.06 -10.24 14.85
C ASN A 240 16.17 -9.21 15.13
N PRO A 241 16.57 -8.39 14.13
CA PRO A 241 16.10 -8.38 12.75
C PRO A 241 16.67 -9.54 11.91
N SER A 242 16.04 -9.78 10.75
CA SER A 242 16.52 -10.73 9.73
C SER A 242 16.46 -10.11 8.33
N ARG A 243 17.13 -10.76 7.36
CA ARG A 243 17.08 -10.40 5.94
C ARG A 243 16.57 -11.57 5.11
N HIS A 244 15.78 -11.25 4.10
CA HIS A 244 15.11 -12.23 3.26
C HIS A 244 15.20 -11.83 1.79
N THR A 245 15.35 -12.80 0.90
CA THR A 245 15.59 -12.58 -0.53
C THR A 245 14.69 -13.46 -1.38
N ILE A 246 14.07 -12.86 -2.40
CA ILE A 246 13.38 -13.54 -3.50
C ILE A 246 14.00 -13.02 -4.79
N LYS A 247 14.83 -13.83 -5.45
CA LYS A 247 15.51 -13.42 -6.68
C LYS A 247 14.49 -13.20 -7.80
N ARG A 248 14.62 -12.08 -8.53
CA ARG A 248 13.76 -11.74 -9.67
C ARG A 248 14.61 -11.33 -10.86
N LYS A 249 14.23 -11.74 -12.07
CA LYS A 249 14.91 -11.37 -13.33
C LYS A 249 14.14 -10.34 -14.16
N ASP A 250 12.91 -10.03 -13.76
CA ASP A 250 12.07 -9.08 -14.46
C ASP A 250 12.67 -7.68 -14.36
N THR A 251 12.65 -6.93 -15.46
CA THR A 251 13.14 -5.55 -15.54
C THR A 251 12.03 -4.51 -15.50
N LYS A 252 10.75 -4.93 -15.56
CA LYS A 252 9.57 -4.08 -15.41
C LYS A 252 8.32 -4.89 -15.00
N PRO A 253 7.29 -4.25 -14.42
CA PRO A 253 6.01 -4.90 -14.15
C PRO A 253 5.36 -5.42 -15.44
N LYS A 254 4.77 -6.62 -15.37
CA LYS A 254 4.11 -7.28 -16.51
C LYS A 254 2.59 -7.07 -16.42
N TYR A 255 2.14 -5.85 -16.70
CA TYR A 255 0.73 -5.56 -16.87
C TYR A 255 0.44 -5.22 -18.33
N GLU A 256 -0.78 -5.54 -18.78
CA GLU A 256 -1.24 -5.20 -20.12
C GLU A 256 -1.35 -3.68 -20.26
N ALA A 257 -0.82 -3.13 -21.36
CA ALA A 257 -0.86 -1.70 -21.63
C ALA A 257 -2.31 -1.18 -21.68
N ILE A 258 -2.49 0.08 -21.30
CA ILE A 258 -3.80 0.73 -21.26
C ILE A 258 -4.53 0.58 -22.60
N LYS A 259 -5.78 0.10 -22.55
CA LYS A 259 -6.68 0.05 -23.70
C LYS A 259 -7.85 1.00 -23.48
N LEU A 260 -8.17 1.80 -24.49
CA LEU A 260 -9.38 2.61 -24.50
C LEU A 260 -10.52 1.78 -25.09
N LYS A 261 -11.63 1.67 -24.36
CA LYS A 261 -12.87 1.09 -24.88
C LYS A 261 -13.60 2.08 -25.79
N SER A 262 -13.56 3.36 -25.43
CA SER A 262 -14.15 4.42 -26.23
C SER A 262 -13.47 5.76 -25.96
N ALA A 263 -13.52 6.64 -26.95
CA ALA A 263 -13.19 8.05 -26.82
C ALA A 263 -14.27 8.85 -27.58
N LYS A 264 -14.83 9.86 -26.93
CA LYS A 264 -15.86 10.73 -27.49
C LYS A 264 -15.38 12.17 -27.39
N LEU A 265 -15.65 12.91 -28.46
CA LEU A 265 -15.36 14.33 -28.56
C LEU A 265 -16.69 15.08 -28.59
N ARG A 266 -16.82 16.16 -27.81
CA ARG A 266 -17.91 17.11 -28.00
C ARG A 266 -17.43 18.54 -27.86
N LEU A 267 -18.02 19.43 -28.65
CA LEU A 267 -17.87 20.85 -28.45
C LEU A 267 -18.78 21.29 -27.30
N ALA A 268 -18.18 21.88 -26.27
CA ALA A 268 -18.89 22.53 -25.17
C ALA A 268 -19.05 24.03 -25.44
N LYS A 269 -19.83 24.70 -24.57
CA LYS A 269 -20.05 26.16 -24.66
C LYS A 269 -18.70 26.91 -24.69
N ARG A 270 -18.68 28.04 -25.41
CA ARG A 270 -17.51 28.91 -25.58
C ARG A 270 -16.34 28.24 -26.32
N GLY A 271 -16.63 27.37 -27.28
CA GLY A 271 -15.60 26.76 -28.14
C GLY A 271 -14.67 25.76 -27.43
N LYS A 272 -15.00 25.35 -26.19
CA LYS A 272 -14.18 24.38 -25.46
C LYS A 272 -14.40 22.98 -26.01
N LEU A 273 -13.33 22.28 -26.35
CA LEU A 273 -13.40 20.88 -26.72
C LEU A 273 -13.38 20.01 -25.45
N VAL A 274 -14.34 19.09 -25.33
CA VAL A 274 -14.40 18.12 -24.22
C VAL A 274 -14.17 16.74 -24.79
N VAL A 275 -13.11 16.08 -24.30
CA VAL A 275 -12.81 14.68 -24.58
C VAL A 275 -13.25 13.85 -23.38
N THR A 276 -14.03 12.80 -23.60
CA THR A 276 -14.36 11.79 -22.60
C THR A 276 -13.94 10.43 -23.10
N TRP A 277 -13.25 9.65 -22.28
CA TRP A 277 -12.81 8.32 -22.66
C TRP A 277 -13.09 7.31 -21.56
N GLU A 278 -13.24 6.05 -21.94
CA GLU A 278 -13.38 4.91 -21.04
C GLU A 278 -12.19 3.98 -21.26
N THR A 279 -11.53 3.59 -20.17
CA THR A 279 -10.43 2.62 -20.20
C THR A 279 -10.95 1.22 -19.92
N ASP A 280 -10.33 0.20 -20.51
CA ASP A 280 -10.56 -1.18 -20.10
C ASP A 280 -10.00 -1.42 -18.70
N SER A 281 -10.89 -1.65 -17.73
CA SER A 281 -10.55 -1.96 -16.34
C SER A 281 -9.61 -3.16 -16.17
N GLN A 282 -9.47 -4.06 -17.15
CA GLN A 282 -8.52 -5.18 -17.04
C GLN A 282 -7.08 -4.81 -17.43
N THR A 283 -6.89 -3.67 -18.09
CA THR A 283 -5.58 -3.14 -18.52
C THR A 283 -5.07 -2.06 -17.56
N LEU A 284 -3.79 -1.69 -17.68
CA LEU A 284 -3.19 -0.63 -16.89
C LEU A 284 -4.05 0.65 -16.93
N PRO A 285 -4.39 1.25 -15.77
CA PRO A 285 -5.01 2.57 -15.72
C PRO A 285 -3.93 3.65 -15.91
N GLN A 286 -4.33 4.92 -15.84
CA GLN A 286 -3.49 6.08 -16.16
C GLN A 286 -2.33 6.37 -15.18
N PHE A 287 -1.92 5.39 -14.36
CA PHE A 287 -0.66 5.51 -13.62
C PHE A 287 0.56 5.11 -14.46
N GLY A 288 0.35 4.53 -15.65
CA GLY A 288 1.42 4.21 -16.62
C GLY A 288 2.27 5.41 -17.00
#